data_AF-A0A847W9I9-F1
#
_entry.id   AF-A0A847W9I9-F1
#
_cell.length_a   1.000
_cell.length_b   1.000
_cell.length_c   1.000
_cell.angle_alpha   90.00
_cell.angle_beta   90.00
_cell.angle_gamma   90.00
#
_symmetry.space_group_name_H-M   'P 1'
#
loop_
_entity.id
_entity.type
_entity.pdbx_description
1 polymer ?
#
loop_
_entity_poly.entity_id
_entity_poly.type
_entity_poly.pdbx_seq_one_letter_code
_entity_poly.pdbx_strand_id
1 'polypeptide(L)'
;MRNYYRLKLEELRRELARRSYPDYLAYVGGSRWKRTKLSEFLAGAAQSFIEEEEPAYAVLVIQTAPQHGKTSSITDALPAWFLGRNPSGRVIIASYNEETAERFMRRNSEKLNKYGETLFGTGR
;
A
#
# COMPACT_ATOMS: atom_id res chain seq x y z
N MET A 1 16.81 -24.53 -15.95
CA MET A 1 15.96 -23.49 -16.60
C MET A 1 14.74 -23.05 -15.77
N ARG A 2 13.87 -23.94 -15.26
CA ARG A 2 12.61 -23.55 -14.56
C ARG A 2 12.79 -22.71 -13.28
N ASN A 3 13.93 -22.82 -12.60
CA ASN A 3 14.23 -22.06 -11.39
C ASN A 3 14.58 -20.59 -11.69
N TYR A 4 15.36 -20.35 -12.74
CA TYR A 4 15.76 -19.01 -13.18
C TYR A 4 14.56 -18.11 -13.48
N TYR A 5 13.60 -18.60 -14.27
CA TYR A 5 12.39 -17.83 -14.60
C TYR A 5 11.54 -17.51 -13.37
N ARG A 6 11.52 -18.38 -12.35
CA ARG A 6 10.78 -18.14 -11.12
C ARG A 6 11.41 -17.02 -10.29
N LEU A 7 12.73 -17.06 -10.12
CA LEU A 7 13.47 -16.00 -9.45
C LEU A 7 13.29 -14.67 -10.18
N LYS A 8 13.39 -14.70 -11.52
CA LYS A 8 13.21 -13.48 -12.32
C LYS A 8 11.81 -12.89 -12.21
N LEU A 9 10.78 -13.74 -12.22
CA LEU A 9 9.40 -13.30 -12.04
C LEU A 9 9.18 -12.67 -10.67
N GLU A 10 9.80 -13.22 -9.62
CA GLU A 10 9.71 -12.69 -8.27
C GLU A 10 10.39 -11.32 -8.15
N GLU A 11 11.57 -11.13 -8.75
CA GLU A 11 12.23 -9.82 -8.83
C GLU A 11 11.34 -8.77 -9.51
N LEU A 12 10.73 -9.12 -10.65
CA LEU A 12 9.83 -8.23 -11.38
C LEU A 12 8.62 -7.85 -10.55
N ARG A 13 8.03 -8.79 -9.81
CA ARG A 13 6.90 -8.52 -8.91
C ARG A 13 7.26 -7.57 -7.79
N ARG A 14 8.44 -7.74 -7.18
CA ARG A 14 8.92 -6.84 -6.13
C ARG A 14 9.19 -5.44 -6.68
N GLU A 15 9.78 -5.35 -7.86
CA GLU A 15 10.03 -4.06 -8.51
C GLU A 15 8.74 -3.33 -8.87
N LEU A 16 7.74 -4.05 -9.39
CA LEU A 16 6.41 -3.48 -9.64
C LEU A 16 5.76 -3.03 -8.32
N ALA A 17 5.76 -3.87 -7.28
CA ALA A 17 5.20 -3.51 -5.98
C ALA A 17 5.90 -2.33 -5.30
N ARG A 18 7.20 -2.14 -5.55
CA ARG A 18 7.95 -0.97 -5.09
C ARG A 18 7.45 0.31 -5.74
N ARG A 19 7.20 0.31 -7.05
CA ARG A 19 6.86 1.51 -7.83
C ARG A 19 5.37 1.81 -7.91
N SER A 20 4.54 0.79 -7.93
CA SER A 20 3.10 0.87 -8.22
C SER A 20 2.30 0.39 -7.01
N TYR A 21 1.45 1.26 -6.47
CA TYR A 21 0.61 0.94 -5.34
C TYR A 21 -0.46 -0.14 -5.65
N PRO A 22 -1.11 -0.16 -6.83
CA PRO A 22 -1.92 -1.30 -7.26
C PRO A 22 -1.17 -2.65 -7.27
N ASP A 23 0.11 -2.64 -7.64
CA ASP A 23 0.99 -3.82 -7.62
C ASP A 23 1.39 -4.21 -6.20
N TYR A 24 1.66 -3.23 -5.34
CA TYR A 24 1.89 -3.45 -3.93
C TYR A 24 0.71 -4.15 -3.26
N LEU A 25 -0.52 -3.66 -3.46
CA LEU A 25 -1.74 -4.26 -2.89
C LEU A 25 -1.88 -5.74 -3.26
N ALA A 26 -1.65 -6.06 -4.54
CA ALA A 26 -1.69 -7.43 -5.02
C ALA A 26 -0.56 -8.29 -4.41
N TYR A 27 0.64 -7.72 -4.27
CA TYR A 27 1.80 -8.42 -3.71
C TYR A 27 1.60 -8.74 -2.22
N VAL A 28 1.25 -7.75 -1.40
CA VAL A 28 1.12 -7.92 0.06
C VAL A 28 -0.16 -8.64 0.46
N GLY A 29 -1.22 -8.49 -0.34
CA GLY A 29 -2.50 -9.16 -0.14
C GLY A 29 -2.47 -10.65 -0.49
N GLY A 30 -1.46 -11.09 -1.25
CA GLY A 30 -1.24 -12.50 -1.58
C GLY A 30 -2.41 -13.13 -2.33
N SER A 31 -2.57 -14.45 -2.21
CA SER A 31 -3.56 -15.23 -2.95
C SER A 31 -5.02 -14.89 -2.62
N ARG A 32 -5.28 -14.23 -1.49
CA ARG A 32 -6.63 -13.83 -1.08
C ARG A 32 -7.06 -12.50 -1.70
N TRP A 33 -6.11 -11.68 -2.16
CA TRP A 33 -6.42 -10.42 -2.81
C TRP A 33 -6.88 -10.66 -4.24
N LYS A 34 -8.03 -10.09 -4.59
CA LYS A 34 -8.54 -10.07 -5.95
C LYS A 34 -8.51 -8.65 -6.47
N ARG A 35 -7.79 -8.45 -7.57
CA ARG A 35 -7.86 -7.18 -8.30
C ARG A 35 -9.27 -6.98 -8.85
N THR A 36 -9.85 -5.84 -8.52
CA THR A 36 -11.11 -5.34 -9.07
C THR A 36 -10.85 -4.01 -9.76
N LYS A 37 -11.72 -3.63 -10.69
CA LYS A 37 -11.65 -2.31 -11.35
C LYS A 37 -11.66 -1.17 -10.33
N LEU A 38 -12.49 -1.29 -9.28
CA LEU A 38 -12.57 -0.28 -8.23
C LEU A 38 -11.30 -0.22 -7.38
N SER A 39 -10.76 -1.36 -6.94
CA SER A 39 -9.52 -1.36 -6.14
C SER A 39 -8.34 -0.80 -6.92
N GLU A 40 -8.29 -1.07 -8.23
CA GLU A 40 -7.25 -0.55 -9.11
C GLU A 40 -7.40 0.96 -9.33
N PHE A 41 -8.63 1.43 -9.56
CA PHE A 41 -8.93 2.86 -9.64
C PHE A 41 -8.59 3.61 -8.34
N LEU A 42 -9.02 3.11 -7.18
CA LEU A 42 -8.74 3.74 -5.89
C LEU A 42 -7.23 3.78 -5.59
N ALA A 43 -6.53 2.69 -5.88
CA ALA A 43 -5.09 2.60 -5.65
C ALA A 43 -4.31 3.54 -6.59
N GLY A 44 -4.70 3.61 -7.86
CA GLY A 44 -4.12 4.54 -8.83
C GLY A 44 -4.35 5.99 -8.41
N ALA A 45 -5.59 6.36 -8.09
CA ALA A 45 -5.92 7.72 -7.64
C ALA A 45 -5.15 8.13 -6.37
N ALA A 46 -5.01 7.22 -5.40
CA ALA A 46 -4.24 7.48 -4.18
C ALA A 46 -2.74 7.64 -4.46
N GLN A 47 -2.17 6.84 -5.37
CA GLN A 47 -0.78 6.98 -5.78
C GLN A 47 -0.55 8.31 -6.50
N SER A 48 -1.36 8.63 -7.52
CA SER A 48 -1.27 9.88 -8.26
C SER A 48 -1.31 11.08 -7.32
N PHE A 49 -2.28 11.12 -6.40
CA PHE A 49 -2.41 12.18 -5.41
C PHE A 49 -1.18 12.35 -4.48
N ILE A 50 -0.47 11.25 -4.18
CA ILE A 50 0.75 11.29 -3.34
C ILE A 50 1.98 11.73 -4.15
N GLU A 51 2.02 11.41 -5.44
CA GLU A 51 3.18 11.63 -6.31
C GLU A 51 3.13 12.94 -7.09
N GLU A 52 1.94 13.50 -7.29
CA GLU A 52 1.76 14.81 -7.91
C GLU A 52 2.34 15.91 -6.99
N GLU A 53 3.02 16.89 -7.60
CA GLU A 53 3.45 18.12 -6.92
C GLU A 53 2.24 19.04 -6.70
N GLU A 54 1.34 18.61 -5.82
CA GLU A 54 0.16 19.37 -5.44
C GLU A 54 0.51 20.47 -4.42
N PRO A 55 -0.32 21.52 -4.29
CA PRO A 55 -0.15 22.55 -3.26
C PRO A 55 -0.06 21.92 -1.87
N ALA A 56 0.63 22.57 -0.94
CA ALA A 56 0.92 22.08 0.42
C ALA A 56 -0.30 21.61 1.26
N TYR A 57 -1.53 21.78 0.76
CA TYR A 57 -2.79 21.47 1.43
C TYR A 57 -3.81 20.74 0.54
N ALA A 58 -3.36 19.99 -0.46
CA ALA A 58 -4.28 19.20 -1.27
C ALA A 58 -5.02 18.14 -0.43
N VAL A 59 -6.27 17.87 -0.80
CA VAL A 59 -7.15 16.94 -0.07
C VAL A 59 -7.81 15.98 -1.06
N LEU A 60 -7.58 14.68 -0.86
CA LEU A 60 -8.29 13.62 -1.56
C LEU A 60 -9.45 13.09 -0.71
N VAL A 61 -10.67 13.17 -1.25
CA VAL A 61 -11.88 12.63 -0.60
C VAL A 61 -12.34 11.37 -1.33
N ILE A 62 -12.41 10.24 -0.61
CA ILE A 62 -12.85 8.95 -1.18
C ILE A 62 -14.21 8.55 -0.60
N GLN A 63 -15.24 8.60 -1.43
CA GLN A 63 -16.59 8.17 -1.09
C GLN A 63 -17.01 6.97 -1.94
N THR A 64 -17.08 5.80 -1.31
CA THR A 64 -17.58 4.57 -1.94
C THR A 64 -18.53 3.85 -0.99
N ALA A 65 -19.40 3.00 -1.55
CA ALA A 65 -20.33 2.19 -0.78
C ALA A 65 -19.60 1.31 0.29
N PRO A 66 -20.30 0.91 1.37
CA PRO A 66 -19.76 -0.02 2.37
C PRO A 66 -19.26 -1.33 1.74
N GLN A 67 -18.27 -1.98 2.35
CA GLN A 67 -17.71 -3.27 1.89
C GLN A 67 -17.02 -3.27 0.51
N HIS A 68 -16.72 -2.11 -0.06
CA HIS A 68 -16.03 -1.98 -1.36
C HIS A 68 -14.49 -1.92 -1.23
N GLY A 69 -13.92 -2.47 -0.15
CA GLY A 69 -12.47 -2.56 0.03
C GLY A 69 -11.74 -1.24 0.22
N LYS A 70 -12.43 -0.10 0.39
CA LYS A 70 -11.80 1.22 0.60
C LYS A 70 -10.85 1.24 1.80
N THR A 71 -11.29 0.74 2.95
CA THR A 71 -10.46 0.69 4.17
C THR A 71 -9.27 -0.23 3.98
N SER A 72 -9.48 -1.40 3.36
CA SER A 72 -8.42 -2.35 3.05
C SER A 72 -7.36 -1.76 2.11
N SER A 73 -7.80 -0.97 1.12
CA SER A 73 -6.94 -0.40 0.08
C SER A 73 -6.32 0.94 0.46
N ILE A 74 -6.91 1.70 1.37
CA ILE A 74 -6.41 3.02 1.75
C ILE A 74 -5.79 2.92 3.14
N THR A 75 -6.60 2.73 4.18
CA THR A 75 -6.14 2.81 5.58
C THR A 75 -5.21 1.65 5.98
N ASP A 76 -5.50 0.43 5.54
CA ASP A 76 -4.77 -0.77 5.97
C ASP A 76 -3.41 -0.98 5.28
N ALA A 77 -3.17 -0.35 4.13
CA ALA A 77 -2.03 -0.70 3.27
C ALA A 77 -1.25 0.49 2.69
N LEU A 78 -1.91 1.63 2.43
CA LEU A 78 -1.28 2.78 1.79
C LEU A 78 -0.19 3.40 2.68
N PRO A 79 -0.40 3.57 4.00
CA PRO A 79 0.65 4.07 4.88
C PRO A 79 1.93 3.24 4.84
N ALA A 80 1.81 1.91 4.84
CA ALA A 80 2.98 1.01 4.77
C ALA A 80 3.75 1.18 3.44
N TRP A 81 3.05 1.30 2.32
CA TRP A 81 3.71 1.53 1.02
C TRP A 81 4.39 2.91 0.97
N PHE A 82 3.70 3.95 1.42
CA PHE A 82 4.24 5.30 1.48
C PHE A 82 5.49 5.37 2.36
N LEU A 83 5.44 4.84 3.58
CA LEU A 83 6.56 4.87 4.54
C LEU A 83 7.74 4.01 4.09
N GLY A 84 7.47 2.89 3.40
CA GLY A 84 8.53 2.07 2.80
C GLY A 84 9.32 2.85 1.74
N ARG A 85 8.63 3.65 0.92
CA ARG A 85 9.28 4.53 -0.07
C ARG A 85 9.85 5.82 0.52
N ASN A 86 9.31 6.27 1.65
CA ASN A 86 9.67 7.53 2.29
C ASN A 86 10.05 7.27 3.77
N PRO A 87 11.28 6.81 4.04
CA PRO A 87 11.68 6.40 5.39
C PRO A 87 11.63 7.52 6.44
N SER A 88 11.85 8.77 6.02
CA SER A 88 11.74 9.99 6.83
C SER A 88 10.32 10.58 6.86
N GLY A 89 9.41 10.03 6.04
CA GLY A 89 8.02 10.45 5.94
C GLY A 89 7.25 10.19 7.24
N ARG A 90 6.17 10.94 7.43
CA ARG A 90 5.28 10.80 8.59
C ARG A 90 3.85 10.64 8.09
N VAL A 91 3.12 9.71 8.71
CA VAL A 91 1.71 9.45 8.40
C VAL A 91 0.94 9.41 9.70
N ILE A 92 -0.24 10.05 9.72
CA ILE A 92 -1.19 9.98 10.83
C ILE A 92 -2.44 9.26 10.32
N ILE A 93 -2.94 8.32 11.11
CA ILE A 93 -4.22 7.64 10.85
C ILE A 93 -5.19 8.08 11.94
N ALA A 94 -6.28 8.74 11.54
CA ALA A 94 -7.39 9.06 12.43
C ALA A 94 -8.57 8.12 12.16
N SER A 95 -9.28 7.73 13.21
CA SER A 95 -10.47 6.88 13.14
C SER A 95 -11.49 7.30 14.19
N TYR A 96 -12.71 6.76 14.08
CA TYR A 96 -13.83 7.02 14.99
C TYR A 96 -13.56 6.58 16.43
N ASN A 97 -12.71 5.57 16.65
CA ASN A 97 -12.28 5.13 17.97
C ASN A 97 -10.81 4.71 17.96
N GLU A 98 -10.22 4.69 19.16
CA GLU A 98 -8.82 4.36 19.41
C GLU A 98 -8.47 2.93 18.96
N GLU A 99 -9.28 1.94 19.36
CA GLU A 99 -9.05 0.53 19.00
C GLU A 99 -8.95 0.31 17.48
N THR A 100 -9.78 0.99 16.70
CA THR A 100 -9.72 0.90 15.23
C THR A 100 -8.47 1.56 14.68
N ALA A 101 -8.07 2.72 15.21
CA ALA A 101 -6.84 3.38 14.81
C ALA A 101 -5.62 2.49 15.12
N GLU A 102 -5.55 1.92 16.32
CA GLU A 102 -4.49 0.99 16.74
C GLU A 102 -4.42 -0.24 15.85
N ARG A 103 -5.57 -0.82 15.49
CA ARG A 103 -5.63 -1.94 14.56
C ARG A 103 -5.03 -1.58 13.20
N PHE A 104 -5.34 -0.40 12.66
CA PHE A 104 -4.78 0.05 11.38
C PHE A 104 -3.27 0.31 11.47
N MET A 105 -2.80 0.93 12.55
CA MET A 105 -1.37 1.13 12.80
C MET A 105 -0.64 -0.21 12.85
N ARG A 106 -1.12 -1.16 13.66
CA ARG A 106 -0.54 -2.50 13.77
C ARG A 106 -0.44 -3.20 12.41
N ARG A 107 -1.51 -3.18 11.61
CA ARG A 107 -1.55 -3.82 10.29
C ARG A 107 -0.59 -3.20 9.27
N ASN A 108 -0.29 -1.90 9.38
CA ASN A 108 0.70 -1.24 8.54
C ASN A 108 2.12 -1.58 9.01
N SER A 109 2.37 -1.56 10.32
CA SER A 109 3.64 -2.00 10.90
C SER A 109 3.98 -3.45 10.55
N GLU A 110 3.01 -4.37 10.63
CA GLU A 110 3.18 -5.76 10.21
C GLU A 110 3.58 -5.88 8.73
N LYS A 111 3.01 -5.05 7.84
CA LYS A 111 3.40 -5.04 6.41
C LYS A 111 4.81 -4.51 6.22
N LEU A 112 5.17 -3.44 6.92
CA LEU A 112 6.52 -2.89 6.87
C LEU A 112 7.56 -3.88 7.41
N ASN A 113 7.29 -4.53 8.54
CA ASN A 113 8.22 -5.52 9.09
C ASN A 113 8.37 -6.72 8.15
N LYS A 114 7.29 -7.14 7.50
CA LYS A 114 7.30 -8.31 6.61
C LYS A 114 7.89 -8.02 5.23
N TYR A 115 7.60 -6.86 4.65
CA TYR A 115 7.90 -6.55 3.25
C TYR A 115 8.86 -5.36 3.08
N GLY A 116 9.15 -4.61 4.15
CA GLY A 116 9.96 -3.38 4.13
C GLY A 116 11.35 -3.60 3.57
N GLU A 117 12.08 -4.56 4.12
CA GLU A 117 13.43 -4.91 3.65
C GLU A 117 13.40 -5.43 2.20
N THR A 118 12.51 -6.38 1.92
CA THR A 118 12.47 -7.06 0.60
C THR A 118 11.98 -6.16 -0.54
N LEU A 119 11.07 -5.23 -0.26
CA LEU A 119 10.50 -4.32 -1.25
C LEU A 119 11.20 -2.98 -1.28
N PHE A 120 11.67 -2.41 -0.18
CA PHE A 120 12.16 -1.03 -0.15
C PHE A 120 13.60 -0.90 0.36
N GLY A 121 14.21 -1.97 0.87
CA GLY A 121 15.54 -1.90 1.50
C GLY A 121 15.53 -1.09 2.80
N THR A 122 14.36 -0.91 3.40
CA THR A 122 14.17 -0.19 4.66
C THR A 122 14.05 -1.21 5.79
N GLY A 123 15.17 -1.78 6.22
CA GLY A 123 15.24 -2.59 7.41
C GLY A 123 15.05 -1.72 8.65
N ARG A 124 14.08 -2.07 9.49
CA ARG A 124 13.96 -1.60 10.88
C ARG A 124 14.24 -2.75 11.83
#